data_AF-A0A6I5ZNW2-F1
#
_entry.id   AF-A0A6I5ZNW2-F1
#
_cell.length_a   1.000
_cell.length_b   1.000
_cell.length_c   1.000
_cell.angle_alpha   90.00
_cell.angle_beta   90.00
_cell.angle_gamma   90.00
#
_symmetry.space_group_name_H-M   'P 1'
#
loop_
_entity.id
_entity.type
_entity.pdbx_description
1 polymer ?
#
loop_
_entity_poly.entity_id
_entity_poly.type
_entity_poly.pdbx_seq_one_letter_code
_entity_poly.pdbx_strand_id
1 'polypeptide(L)'
;MTEGVQQFILNSMLLRKASPPGQVRGFKPDGSNLPWVVTNLREKAPEKFKDWIAHLQTALPDLEDIQTIVREDDKHCYLVLVYRGGLNVPSWMASDGTLRLLALTLPAYLPDFKGIYLIEEPENGIHPRAVETMFQSLSSVYNAQILLATHSPVILSLAEPEKILCFARTAEGATDIVLGSEHPALKHWQGETNLGVLFAGGVLG
;
A
#
# COMPACT_ATOMS: atom_id res chain seq x y z
N MET A 1 10.70 14.01 19.28
CA MET A 1 9.26 14.26 19.04
C MET A 1 8.82 13.33 17.93
N THR A 2 8.41 12.11 18.25
CA THR A 2 8.04 11.06 17.26
C THR A 2 6.85 10.22 17.72
N GLU A 3 6.22 10.58 18.84
CA GLU A 3 5.02 9.92 19.33
C GLU A 3 3.83 10.29 18.45
N GLY A 4 3.61 9.55 17.36
CA GLY A 4 2.46 9.71 16.49
C GLY A 4 2.67 9.26 15.04
N VAL A 5 3.92 9.24 14.57
CA VAL A 5 4.26 8.77 13.21
C VAL A 5 4.74 7.32 13.27
N GLN A 6 4.08 6.44 12.54
CA GLN A 6 4.43 5.03 12.45
C GLN A 6 5.09 4.75 11.10
N GLN A 7 6.22 4.05 11.11
CA GLN A 7 6.79 3.51 9.88
C GLN A 7 6.01 2.26 9.47
N PHE A 8 5.60 2.20 8.22
CA PHE A 8 4.89 1.07 7.63
C PHE A 8 5.86 0.34 6.72
N ILE A 9 6.59 -0.59 7.35
CA ILE A 9 7.68 -1.35 6.76
C ILE A 9 7.25 -2.81 6.69
N LEU A 10 6.73 -3.20 5.54
CA LEU A 10 6.30 -4.58 5.32
C LEU A 10 7.47 -5.55 5.34
N ASN A 11 7.29 -6.65 6.06
CA ASN A 11 8.25 -7.74 6.07
C ASN A 11 7.72 -8.93 5.27
N SER A 12 8.31 -9.15 4.09
CA SER A 12 7.99 -10.26 3.17
C SER A 12 7.95 -11.63 3.84
N MET A 13 8.86 -11.89 4.78
CA MET A 13 8.91 -13.17 5.49
C MET A 13 7.79 -13.30 6.51
N LEU A 14 7.37 -12.22 7.15
CA LEU A 14 6.24 -12.23 8.08
C LEU A 14 4.91 -12.37 7.34
N LEU A 15 4.75 -11.71 6.19
CA LEU A 15 3.57 -11.83 5.34
C LEU A 15 3.32 -13.27 4.84
N ARG A 16 4.39 -14.04 4.62
CA ARG A 16 4.30 -15.44 4.19
C ARG A 16 3.92 -16.39 5.32
N LYS A 17 4.37 -16.09 6.54
CA LYS A 17 4.21 -16.97 7.70
C LYS A 17 2.79 -16.92 8.25
N ALA A 18 2.39 -18.00 8.90
CA ALA A 18 1.18 -17.99 9.70
C ALA A 18 1.38 -17.06 10.91
N SER A 19 0.37 -16.24 11.19
CA SER A 19 0.35 -15.26 12.26
C SER A 19 -0.10 -15.90 13.58
N PRO A 20 0.60 -15.68 14.70
CA PRO A 20 0.20 -16.21 16.01
C PRO A 20 -1.23 -15.80 16.40
N PRO A 21 -1.93 -16.58 17.26
CA PRO A 21 -3.27 -16.22 17.71
C PRO A 21 -3.33 -14.90 18.49
N GLY A 22 -4.52 -14.31 18.56
CA GLY A 22 -4.78 -13.09 19.35
C GLY A 22 -4.35 -11.77 18.70
N GLN A 23 -3.92 -11.79 17.44
CA GLN A 23 -3.40 -10.60 16.73
C GLN A 23 -4.48 -9.80 15.97
N VAL A 24 -5.73 -9.78 16.46
CA VAL A 24 -6.89 -9.18 15.78
C VAL A 24 -6.99 -7.65 15.93
N ARG A 25 -6.23 -7.05 16.86
CA ARG A 25 -6.33 -5.61 17.18
C ARG A 25 -5.39 -4.77 16.33
N GLY A 26 -5.97 -3.90 15.51
CA GLY A 26 -5.25 -2.97 14.66
C GLY A 26 -4.46 -3.67 13.57
N PHE A 27 -4.22 -2.99 12.45
CA PHE A 27 -3.32 -3.52 11.44
C PHE A 27 -1.89 -3.16 11.80
N LYS A 28 -1.00 -4.17 11.84
CA LYS A 28 0.40 -3.93 12.15
C LYS A 28 1.13 -3.40 10.91
N PRO A 29 1.93 -2.34 11.05
CA PRO A 29 2.67 -1.77 9.92
C PRO A 29 3.69 -2.72 9.28
N ASP A 30 4.05 -3.83 9.94
CA ASP A 30 4.91 -4.89 9.40
C ASP A 30 4.17 -5.99 8.60
N GLY A 31 2.84 -5.95 8.60
CA GLY A 31 1.96 -6.92 7.94
C GLY A 31 1.84 -8.28 8.65
N SER A 32 2.50 -8.48 9.78
CA SER A 32 2.60 -9.80 10.45
C SER A 32 1.26 -10.36 10.95
N ASN A 33 0.23 -9.52 11.10
CA ASN A 33 -1.11 -9.93 11.50
C ASN A 33 -2.16 -9.87 10.37
N LEU A 34 -1.71 -9.73 9.12
CA LEU A 34 -2.59 -9.64 7.95
C LEU A 34 -3.70 -10.71 7.93
N PRO A 35 -3.43 -12.02 8.19
CA PRO A 35 -4.48 -13.04 8.21
C PRO A 35 -5.62 -12.72 9.19
N TRP A 36 -5.30 -12.31 10.42
CA TRP A 36 -6.29 -12.00 11.44
C TRP A 36 -7.09 -10.74 11.14
N VAL A 37 -6.44 -9.73 10.54
CA VAL A 37 -7.12 -8.49 10.15
C VAL A 37 -8.08 -8.78 9.01
N VAL A 38 -7.71 -9.64 8.06
CA VAL A 38 -8.58 -10.11 6.99
C VAL A 38 -9.78 -10.89 7.53
N THR A 39 -9.57 -11.80 8.49
CA THR A 39 -10.67 -12.51 9.16
C THR A 39 -11.64 -11.52 9.81
N ASN A 40 -11.12 -10.58 10.60
CA ASN A 40 -11.93 -9.59 11.29
C ASN A 40 -12.67 -8.65 10.32
N LEU A 41 -12.06 -8.25 9.20
CA LEU A 41 -12.71 -7.45 8.17
C LEU A 41 -13.88 -8.21 7.55
N ARG A 42 -13.68 -9.47 7.16
CA ARG A 42 -14.73 -10.32 6.60
C ARG A 42 -15.90 -10.50 7.55
N GLU A 43 -15.64 -10.71 8.84
CA GLU A 43 -16.68 -10.93 9.85
C GLU A 43 -17.45 -9.66 10.21
N LYS A 44 -16.75 -8.53 10.41
CA LYS A 44 -17.37 -7.30 10.94
C LYS A 44 -17.85 -6.33 9.88
N ALA A 45 -17.26 -6.36 8.69
CA ALA A 45 -17.63 -5.47 7.58
C ALA A 45 -17.54 -6.22 6.24
N PRO A 46 -18.41 -7.23 6.02
CA PRO A 46 -18.38 -8.10 4.83
C PRO A 46 -18.51 -7.32 3.52
N GLU A 47 -19.26 -6.22 3.49
CA GLU A 47 -19.35 -5.38 2.28
C GLU A 47 -18.01 -4.71 1.96
N LYS A 48 -17.30 -4.15 2.95
CA LYS A 48 -15.95 -3.61 2.75
C LYS A 48 -14.95 -4.69 2.34
N PHE A 49 -15.10 -5.91 2.86
CA PHE A 49 -14.30 -7.05 2.41
C PHE A 49 -14.53 -7.35 0.92
N LYS A 50 -15.78 -7.36 0.46
CA LYS A 50 -16.10 -7.54 -0.97
C LYS A 50 -15.54 -6.41 -1.82
N ASP A 51 -15.67 -5.16 -1.37
CA ASP A 51 -15.11 -4.00 -2.07
C ASP A 51 -13.58 -4.11 -2.19
N TRP A 52 -12.91 -4.57 -1.12
CA TRP A 52 -11.47 -4.83 -1.13
C TRP A 52 -11.08 -5.91 -2.15
N ILE A 53 -11.82 -7.02 -2.21
CA ILE A 53 -11.59 -8.06 -3.22
C ILE A 53 -11.81 -7.51 -4.63
N ALA A 54 -12.89 -6.75 -4.87
CA ALA A 54 -13.17 -6.14 -6.17
C ALA A 54 -12.07 -5.16 -6.60
N HIS A 55 -11.51 -4.41 -5.65
CA HIS A 55 -10.37 -3.53 -5.93
C HIS A 55 -9.10 -4.33 -6.26
N LEU A 56 -8.80 -5.39 -5.51
CA LEU A 56 -7.66 -6.27 -5.82
C LEU A 56 -7.77 -6.91 -7.21
N GLN A 57 -8.99 -7.22 -7.65
CA GLN A 57 -9.25 -7.79 -8.98
C GLN A 57 -8.85 -6.86 -10.14
N THR A 58 -8.72 -5.53 -9.92
CA THR A 58 -8.22 -4.64 -10.97
C THR A 58 -6.74 -4.90 -11.28
N ALA A 59 -5.98 -5.41 -10.31
CA ALA A 59 -4.58 -5.80 -10.46
C ALA A 59 -4.37 -7.31 -10.60
N LEU A 60 -5.28 -8.12 -10.04
CA LEU A 60 -5.24 -9.59 -10.03
C LEU A 60 -6.58 -10.15 -10.57
N PRO A 61 -6.83 -10.11 -11.90
CA PRO A 61 -8.15 -10.38 -12.48
C PRO A 61 -8.70 -11.79 -12.22
N ASP A 62 -7.83 -12.75 -11.96
CA ASP A 62 -8.19 -14.13 -11.67
C ASP A 62 -8.41 -14.40 -10.17
N LEU A 63 -8.13 -13.44 -9.27
CA LEU A 63 -8.39 -13.59 -7.84
C LEU A 63 -9.91 -13.61 -7.60
N GLU A 64 -10.43 -14.66 -7.00
CA GLU A 64 -11.85 -14.80 -6.66
C GLU A 64 -12.12 -14.48 -5.18
N ASP A 65 -11.25 -14.94 -4.28
CA ASP A 65 -11.42 -14.72 -2.84
C ASP A 65 -10.07 -14.82 -2.09
N ILE A 66 -10.05 -14.35 -0.83
CA ILE A 66 -8.94 -14.52 0.10
C ILE A 66 -9.45 -15.11 1.40
N GLN A 67 -9.20 -16.40 1.60
CA GLN A 67 -9.59 -17.12 2.80
C GLN A 67 -8.51 -17.05 3.89
N THR A 68 -8.93 -17.28 5.13
CA THR A 68 -8.05 -17.34 6.30
C THR A 68 -8.22 -18.69 6.98
N ILE A 69 -7.14 -19.44 7.15
CA ILE A 69 -7.16 -20.78 7.75
C ILE A 69 -6.40 -20.75 9.07
N VAL A 70 -7.03 -21.22 10.14
CA VAL A 70 -6.42 -21.37 11.47
C VAL A 70 -5.97 -22.82 11.62
N ARG A 71 -4.68 -23.03 11.88
CA ARG A 71 -4.12 -24.37 12.12
C ARG A 71 -4.61 -24.93 13.44
N GLU A 72 -4.83 -26.24 13.52
CA GLU A 72 -5.41 -26.85 14.71
C GLU A 72 -4.42 -26.98 15.86
N ASP A 73 -3.14 -27.20 15.56
CA ASP A 73 -2.04 -27.51 16.46
C ASP A 73 -1.54 -26.28 17.24
N ASP A 74 -1.28 -25.16 16.53
CA ASP A 74 -0.67 -23.96 17.11
C ASP A 74 -1.61 -22.74 17.10
N LYS A 75 -2.82 -22.88 16.54
CA LYS A 75 -3.81 -21.81 16.33
C LYS A 75 -3.28 -20.61 15.53
N HIS A 76 -2.21 -20.78 14.76
CA HIS A 76 -1.73 -19.74 13.86
C HIS A 76 -2.63 -19.65 12.63
N CYS A 77 -2.82 -18.42 12.14
CA CYS A 77 -3.67 -18.13 11.00
C CYS A 77 -2.85 -17.76 9.77
N TYR A 78 -3.20 -18.25 8.59
CA TYR A 78 -2.55 -17.88 7.33
C TYR A 78 -3.57 -17.60 6.23
N LEU A 79 -3.15 -16.91 5.16
CA LEU A 79 -4.00 -16.62 4.00
C LEU A 79 -3.96 -17.75 2.98
N VAL A 80 -5.09 -17.97 2.33
CA VAL A 80 -5.21 -18.78 1.10
C VAL A 80 -5.88 -17.91 0.04
N LEU A 81 -5.15 -17.62 -1.03
CA LEU A 81 -5.68 -16.90 -2.18
C LEU A 81 -6.38 -17.90 -3.09
N VAL A 82 -7.64 -17.64 -3.39
CA VAL A 82 -8.49 -18.48 -4.25
C VAL A 82 -8.54 -17.82 -5.62
N TYR A 83 -8.10 -18.54 -6.65
CA TYR A 83 -8.11 -18.08 -8.02
C TYR A 83 -9.11 -18.85 -8.87
N ARG A 84 -9.55 -18.22 -9.95
CA ARG A 84 -10.43 -18.81 -10.96
C ARG A 84 -9.88 -20.14 -11.45
N GLY A 85 -10.78 -21.12 -11.58
CA GLY A 85 -10.42 -22.49 -11.93
C GLY A 85 -10.04 -23.36 -10.72
N GLY A 86 -10.24 -22.87 -9.49
CA GLY A 86 -10.11 -23.64 -8.26
C GLY A 86 -8.68 -23.74 -7.71
N LEU A 87 -7.76 -22.90 -8.21
CA LEU A 87 -6.39 -22.85 -7.71
C LEU A 87 -6.35 -22.12 -6.35
N ASN A 88 -5.92 -22.84 -5.31
CA ASN A 88 -5.74 -22.28 -3.97
C ASN A 88 -4.24 -22.13 -3.66
N VAL A 89 -3.80 -20.90 -3.43
CA VAL A 89 -2.40 -20.57 -3.16
C VAL A 89 -2.25 -20.07 -1.73
N PRO A 90 -1.63 -20.85 -0.82
CA PRO A 90 -1.36 -20.37 0.53
C PRO A 90 -0.31 -19.25 0.53
N SER A 91 -0.32 -18.39 1.56
CA SER A 91 0.56 -17.21 1.67
C SER A 91 2.04 -17.51 1.47
N TRP A 92 2.54 -18.67 1.92
CA TRP A 92 3.95 -19.03 1.74
C TRP A 92 4.32 -19.36 0.29
N MET A 93 3.37 -19.69 -0.58
CA MET A 93 3.56 -19.93 -2.02
C MET A 93 3.23 -18.71 -2.89
N ALA A 94 2.54 -17.69 -2.34
CA ALA A 94 2.22 -16.48 -3.08
C ALA A 94 3.48 -15.65 -3.42
N SER A 95 3.41 -14.81 -4.46
CA SER A 95 4.50 -13.88 -4.78
C SER A 95 4.62 -12.79 -3.70
N ASP A 96 5.82 -12.22 -3.53
CA ASP A 96 6.03 -11.13 -2.57
C ASP A 96 5.19 -9.90 -2.92
N GLY A 97 5.18 -9.51 -4.20
CA GLY A 97 4.39 -8.41 -4.72
C GLY A 97 2.89 -8.58 -4.49
N THR A 98 2.38 -9.81 -4.58
CA THR A 98 0.98 -10.11 -4.26
C THR A 98 0.69 -9.82 -2.79
N LEU A 99 1.49 -10.36 -1.85
CA LEU A 99 1.25 -10.15 -0.42
C LEU A 99 1.42 -8.68 -0.01
N ARG A 100 2.38 -7.97 -0.61
CA ARG A 100 2.56 -6.53 -0.43
C ARG A 100 1.36 -5.74 -0.93
N LEU A 101 0.83 -6.09 -2.11
CA LEU A 101 -0.39 -5.48 -2.64
C LEU A 101 -1.57 -5.69 -1.69
N LEU A 102 -1.75 -6.90 -1.15
CA LEU A 102 -2.80 -7.17 -0.15
C LEU A 102 -2.64 -6.25 1.07
N ALA A 103 -1.44 -6.21 1.62
CA ALA A 103 -1.14 -5.46 2.84
C ALA A 103 -1.26 -3.93 2.67
N LEU A 104 -0.84 -3.37 1.53
CA LEU A 104 -0.90 -1.93 1.25
C LEU A 104 -2.29 -1.46 0.82
N THR A 105 -3.13 -2.33 0.27
CA THR A 105 -4.50 -1.95 -0.12
C THR A 105 -5.49 -2.04 1.02
N LEU A 106 -5.31 -3.00 1.94
CA LEU A 106 -6.21 -3.26 3.05
C LEU A 106 -6.57 -2.04 3.92
N PRO A 107 -5.65 -1.11 4.27
CA PRO A 107 -5.95 0.02 5.15
C PRO A 107 -7.16 0.86 4.74
N ALA A 108 -7.39 1.06 3.45
CA ALA A 108 -8.54 1.84 2.93
C ALA A 108 -9.90 1.24 3.32
N TYR A 109 -9.94 -0.06 3.60
CA TYR A 109 -11.14 -0.82 3.90
C TYR A 109 -11.34 -1.04 5.39
N LEU A 110 -10.35 -0.69 6.23
CA LEU A 110 -10.41 -0.86 7.68
C LEU A 110 -11.14 0.34 8.32
N PRO A 111 -12.31 0.15 8.98
CA PRO A 111 -13.05 1.25 9.61
C PRO A 111 -12.26 2.02 10.68
N ASP A 112 -11.39 1.32 11.40
CA ASP A 112 -10.65 1.86 12.55
C ASP A 112 -9.19 2.24 12.22
N PHE A 113 -8.82 2.33 10.93
CA PHE A 113 -7.47 2.71 10.55
C PHE A 113 -7.27 4.22 10.68
N LYS A 114 -6.39 4.62 11.60
CA LYS A 114 -6.14 6.02 12.01
C LYS A 114 -4.66 6.22 12.31
N GLY A 115 -4.20 7.46 12.29
CA GLY A 115 -2.82 7.84 12.63
C GLY A 115 -2.07 8.45 11.45
N ILE A 116 -0.75 8.53 11.57
CA ILE A 116 0.15 9.04 10.53
C ILE A 116 1.13 7.91 10.18
N TYR A 117 1.20 7.54 8.91
CA TYR A 117 2.05 6.45 8.43
C TYR A 117 3.03 6.96 7.38
N LEU A 118 4.31 6.59 7.53
CA LEU A 118 5.34 6.79 6.53
C LEU A 118 5.60 5.46 5.82
N ILE A 119 5.50 5.45 4.49
CA ILE A 119 5.84 4.30 3.65
C ILE A 119 6.94 4.72 2.69
N GLU A 120 8.05 3.99 2.70
CA GLU A 120 9.15 4.20 1.76
C GLU A 120 9.04 3.18 0.62
N GLU A 121 9.13 3.69 -0.61
CA GLU A 121 9.10 2.93 -1.86
C GLU A 121 8.01 1.83 -1.88
N PRO A 122 6.72 2.18 -1.65
CA PRO A 122 5.62 1.21 -1.60
C PRO A 122 5.48 0.34 -2.86
N GLU A 123 5.96 0.84 -4.00
CA GLU A 123 6.00 0.15 -5.29
C GLU A 123 7.01 -1.01 -5.34
N ASN A 124 8.00 -1.04 -4.44
CA ASN A 124 9.09 -2.01 -4.52
C ASN A 124 8.59 -3.45 -4.36
N GLY A 125 8.90 -4.28 -5.35
CA GLY A 125 8.47 -5.68 -5.40
C GLY A 125 7.03 -5.89 -5.88
N ILE A 126 6.26 -4.82 -6.13
CA ILE A 126 4.93 -4.89 -6.73
C ILE A 126 5.05 -4.85 -8.25
N HIS A 127 4.26 -5.67 -8.94
CA HIS A 127 4.22 -5.66 -10.39
C HIS A 127 3.76 -4.26 -10.89
N PRO A 128 4.39 -3.66 -11.92
CA PRO A 128 4.09 -2.28 -12.34
C PRO A 128 2.60 -2.01 -12.60
N ARG A 129 1.88 -2.97 -13.20
CA ARG A 129 0.43 -2.88 -13.45
C ARG A 129 -0.44 -2.82 -12.19
N ALA A 130 0.09 -3.20 -11.04
CA ALA A 130 -0.61 -3.19 -9.75
C ALA A 130 -0.26 -1.97 -8.89
N VAL A 131 0.73 -1.16 -9.30
CA VAL A 131 1.14 0.06 -8.57
C VAL A 131 0.01 1.07 -8.53
N GLU A 132 -0.73 1.23 -9.62
CA GLU A 132 -1.90 2.11 -9.67
C GLU A 132 -2.98 1.70 -8.66
N THR A 133 -3.36 0.42 -8.65
CA THR A 133 -4.30 -0.14 -7.66
C THR A 133 -3.84 0.10 -6.23
N MET A 134 -2.56 -0.13 -5.95
CA MET A 134 -1.97 0.14 -4.63
C MET A 134 -2.08 1.63 -4.27
N PHE A 135 -1.70 2.52 -5.18
CA PHE A 135 -1.68 3.96 -4.95
C PHE A 135 -3.09 4.54 -4.76
N GLN A 136 -4.06 4.09 -5.56
CA GLN A 136 -5.48 4.47 -5.41
C GLN A 136 -6.03 4.04 -4.04
N SER A 137 -5.66 2.85 -3.55
CA SER A 137 -6.03 2.40 -2.21
C SER A 137 -5.49 3.31 -1.13
N LEU A 138 -4.18 3.59 -1.16
CA LEU A 138 -3.54 4.44 -0.15
C LEU A 138 -4.09 5.86 -0.17
N SER A 139 -4.40 6.40 -1.36
CA SER A 139 -5.03 7.71 -1.54
C SER A 139 -6.47 7.76 -1.03
N SER A 140 -7.13 6.60 -0.89
CA SER A 140 -8.50 6.46 -0.38
C SER A 140 -8.57 6.22 1.14
N VAL A 141 -7.44 6.36 1.85
CA VAL A 141 -7.41 6.30 3.31
C VAL A 141 -7.74 7.69 3.88
N TYR A 142 -9.01 7.93 4.19
CA TYR A 142 -9.47 9.27 4.63
C TYR A 142 -9.30 9.56 6.12
N ASN A 143 -9.19 8.53 6.96
CA ASN A 143 -9.14 8.66 8.42
C ASN A 143 -7.70 8.63 8.98
N ALA A 144 -6.69 8.55 8.12
CA ALA A 144 -5.28 8.56 8.47
C ALA A 144 -4.48 9.38 7.45
N GLN A 145 -3.34 9.93 7.87
CA GLN A 145 -2.40 10.58 6.98
C GLN A 145 -1.39 9.54 6.48
N ILE A 146 -1.29 9.37 5.16
CA ILE A 146 -0.25 8.54 4.53
C ILE A 146 0.78 9.46 3.89
N LEU A 147 2.04 9.30 4.27
CA LEU A 147 3.19 9.96 3.65
C LEU A 147 3.97 8.91 2.87
N LEU A 148 4.11 9.11 1.56
CA LEU A 148 4.86 8.21 0.68
C LEU A 148 6.16 8.88 0.26
N ALA A 149 7.28 8.18 0.43
CA ALA A 149 8.53 8.50 -0.25
C ALA A 149 8.68 7.55 -1.44
N THR A 150 8.89 8.09 -2.64
CA THR A 150 8.95 7.30 -3.87
C THR A 150 9.86 7.94 -4.90
N HIS A 151 10.53 7.09 -5.69
CA HIS A 151 11.22 7.50 -6.91
C HIS A 151 10.50 6.98 -8.17
N SER A 152 9.27 6.48 -8.03
CA SER A 152 8.49 5.88 -9.11
C SER A 152 7.86 6.95 -9.99
N PRO A 153 8.24 7.02 -11.28
CA PRO A 153 7.53 7.85 -12.24
C PRO A 153 6.05 7.48 -12.32
N VAL A 154 5.70 6.20 -12.14
CA VAL A 154 4.31 5.71 -12.22
C VAL A 154 3.46 6.29 -11.09
N ILE A 155 3.99 6.39 -9.86
CA ILE A 155 3.25 7.00 -8.75
C ILE A 155 3.10 8.51 -9.00
N LEU A 156 4.19 9.17 -9.42
CA LEU A 156 4.15 10.60 -9.73
C LEU A 156 3.18 10.92 -10.88
N SER A 157 3.06 10.04 -11.87
CA SER A 157 2.08 10.13 -12.96
C SER A 157 0.62 10.15 -12.49
N LEU A 158 0.34 9.57 -11.31
CA LEU A 158 -1.01 9.42 -10.75
C LEU A 158 -1.31 10.48 -9.67
N ALA A 159 -0.28 11.12 -9.12
CA ALA A 159 -0.41 12.07 -8.03
C ALA A 159 -0.80 13.48 -8.55
N GLU A 160 -1.56 14.20 -7.73
CA GLU A 160 -1.87 15.61 -7.96
C GLU A 160 -0.69 16.50 -7.49
N PRO A 161 -0.31 17.55 -8.23
CA PRO A 161 0.77 18.47 -7.83
C PRO A 161 0.65 19.02 -6.41
N GLU A 162 -0.57 19.28 -5.95
CA GLU A 162 -0.87 19.82 -4.61
C GLU A 162 -0.60 18.80 -3.48
N LYS A 163 -0.42 17.52 -3.84
CA LYS A 163 -0.13 16.42 -2.91
C LYS A 163 1.32 15.95 -2.99
N ILE A 164 2.16 16.61 -3.80
CA ILE A 164 3.56 16.27 -4.00
C ILE A 164 4.44 17.25 -3.22
N LEU A 165 5.44 16.72 -2.50
CA LEU A 165 6.53 17.51 -1.93
C LEU A 165 7.81 17.19 -2.69
N CYS A 166 8.40 18.18 -3.34
CA CYS A 166 9.66 18.08 -4.06
C CYS A 166 10.81 18.43 -3.11
N PHE A 167 11.80 17.54 -3.02
CA PHE A 167 12.99 17.74 -2.18
C PHE A 167 14.19 18.00 -3.09
N ALA A 168 14.89 19.11 -2.85
CA ALA A 168 16.11 19.47 -3.55
C ALA A 168 17.22 19.80 -2.55
N ARG A 169 18.47 19.80 -3.01
CA ARG A 169 19.62 20.23 -2.22
C ARG A 169 20.10 21.59 -2.71
N THR A 170 20.18 22.58 -1.83
CA THR A 170 20.69 23.92 -2.16
C THR A 170 22.18 23.88 -2.47
N ALA A 171 22.71 24.96 -3.06
CA ALA A 171 24.14 25.10 -3.32
C ALA A 171 24.98 25.07 -2.02
N GLU A 172 24.42 25.50 -0.88
CA GLU A 172 25.08 25.40 0.43
C GLU A 172 24.92 24.01 1.08
N GLY A 173 24.23 23.07 0.43
CA GLY A 173 24.06 21.69 0.91
C GLY A 173 22.86 21.47 1.83
N ALA A 174 22.00 22.47 2.04
CA ALA A 174 20.78 22.32 2.82
C ALA A 174 19.67 21.62 2.01
N THR A 175 18.71 20.98 2.70
CA THR A 175 17.51 20.44 2.05
C THR A 175 16.45 21.53 1.93
N ASP A 176 15.99 21.77 0.71
CA ASP A 176 14.84 22.63 0.42
C ASP A 176 13.64 21.75 0.05
N ILE A 177 12.44 22.18 0.48
CA ILE A 177 11.20 21.44 0.27
C ILE A 177 10.18 22.39 -0.32
N VAL A 178 9.71 22.08 -1.52
CA VAL A 178 8.73 22.88 -2.26
C VAL A 178 7.51 22.04 -2.56
N LEU A 179 6.32 22.60 -2.33
CA LEU A 179 5.07 21.96 -2.74
C LEU A 179 5.02 21.86 -4.27
N GLY A 180 4.57 20.73 -4.81
CA GLY A 180 4.54 20.50 -6.26
C GLY A 180 3.80 21.60 -7.02
N SER A 181 2.69 22.12 -6.48
CA SER A 181 1.95 23.26 -7.05
C SER A 181 2.72 24.59 -7.04
N GLU A 182 3.73 24.73 -6.20
CA GLU A 182 4.59 25.92 -6.10
C GLU A 182 5.94 25.73 -6.80
N HIS A 183 6.27 24.50 -7.22
CA HIS A 183 7.53 24.19 -7.86
C HIS A 183 7.70 25.01 -9.15
N PRO A 184 8.83 25.68 -9.39
CA PRO A 184 9.01 26.58 -10.54
C PRO A 184 8.69 25.95 -11.90
N ALA A 185 9.01 24.66 -12.05
CA ALA A 185 8.71 23.91 -13.27
C ALA A 185 7.25 23.42 -13.39
N LEU A 186 6.48 23.42 -12.30
CA LEU A 186 5.08 22.95 -12.26
C LEU A 186 4.07 24.09 -12.08
N LYS A 187 4.48 25.26 -11.59
CA LYS A 187 3.59 26.41 -11.31
C LYS A 187 2.78 26.90 -12.51
N HIS A 188 3.29 26.68 -13.72
CA HIS A 188 2.61 26.99 -14.98
C HIS A 188 2.35 25.74 -15.84
N TRP A 189 2.53 24.55 -15.27
CA TRP A 189 2.29 23.30 -15.96
C TRP A 189 0.78 23.10 -16.15
N GLN A 190 0.38 22.91 -17.41
CA GLN A 190 -1.03 22.80 -17.83
C GLN A 190 -1.51 21.34 -17.92
N GLY A 191 -0.74 20.37 -17.44
CA GLY A 191 -1.09 18.95 -17.52
C GLY A 191 -0.66 18.24 -18.81
N GLU A 192 -0.04 18.93 -19.77
CA GLU A 192 0.28 18.38 -21.10
C GLU A 192 1.34 17.25 -21.05
N THR A 193 2.34 17.39 -20.18
CA THR A 193 3.42 16.41 -20.02
C THR A 193 3.27 15.71 -18.68
N ASN A 194 3.11 14.38 -18.68
CA ASN A 194 2.96 13.59 -17.46
C ASN A 194 4.09 13.86 -16.43
N LEU A 195 3.74 14.04 -15.15
CA LEU A 195 4.70 14.33 -14.06
C LEU A 195 5.82 13.30 -13.93
N GLY A 196 5.53 12.02 -14.20
CA GLY A 196 6.55 10.96 -14.22
C GLY A 196 7.61 11.18 -15.30
N VAL A 197 7.22 11.74 -16.45
CA VAL A 197 8.18 12.10 -17.53
C VAL A 197 9.04 13.30 -17.10
N LEU A 198 8.45 14.30 -16.46
CA LEU A 198 9.19 15.45 -15.93
C LEU A 198 10.21 15.02 -14.87
N PHE A 199 9.79 14.14 -13.95
CA PHE A 199 10.68 13.57 -12.94
C PHE A 199 11.83 12.78 -13.57
N ALA A 200 11.52 11.86 -14.51
CA ALA A 200 12.54 11.06 -15.19
C ALA A 200 13.52 11.92 -16.02
N GLY A 201 13.07 13.09 -16.49
CA GLY A 201 13.91 14.08 -17.16
C GLY A 201 14.77 14.95 -16.23
N GLY A 202 14.67 14.77 -14.90
CA GLY A 202 15.42 15.54 -13.92
C GLY A 202 14.87 16.94 -13.67
N VAL A 203 13.62 17.22 -14.04
CA VAL A 203 13.01 18.55 -13.92
C VAL A 203 12.53 18.86 -12.49
N LEU A 204 12.28 17.84 -11.69
CA LEU A 204 11.69 17.92 -10.35
C LEU A 204 12.68 17.61 -9.21
N GLY A 205 13.98 17.49 -9.52
CA GLY A 205 15.04 17.11 -8.57
C GLY A 205 16.25 18.03 -8.62
#